data_AF-A0A7W9URG7-F1
#
_entry.id   AF-A0A7W9URG7-F1
#
_cell.length_a   1.000
_cell.length_b   1.000
_cell.length_c   1.000
_cell.angle_alpha   90.00
_cell.angle_beta   90.00
_cell.angle_gamma   90.00
#
_symmetry.space_group_name_H-M   'P 1'
#
loop_
_entity.id
_entity.type
_entity.pdbx_description
1 polymer ?
#
loop_
_entity_poly.entity_id
_entity_poly.type
_entity_poly.pdbx_seq_one_letter_code
_entity_poly.pdbx_strand_id
1 'polypeptide(L)'
;MNNHVPSLSPNYAAQMTRAYKESVEEHGTWPVEFQFRAAQGDHRHLLVVFSSVGSKYGFGNALDSVKCNVLRIRDHFDGAASYYVARNMDFSVSDSIQALIQDFMRRLRVTRDEVTLLGASKGGSAALYYGLKYDYKNIVASTPQYFLGSYSKGHAQLGDAVLGEGQPDENVAVMDAVMKDVLAADKDFERNIYVVSSPGDYQYEQEVVHYLPALRAYENFNFLFVDSPTVRRHDEVVRQALPSILSIVYAVTEGVAPRWGDVRIGSAPEDPQAAAEHLAELRRQDTALAVLTRAVFADGRLELKGRAFLPGQAPEGPDDETKRLVLEEDGRTWTYPLETTSEIRLYRDYFDEYFCEYEMGGFASQGELTFAELPQGTYDVSVSIAGKAEGIERRTRLISGAAVDRRQVCGDSELLFRGGKGGLKLVKRSIVGVDSPGVCFSAVKAEESERKIHAEGVLFLPGRNADRDTHASYYLVLEGRSETYSFALGAKKNPGAVRPHKQRGDLGNYDFGYFTSGTGGIDVSDLPAGKYNLLVSMSVGGALITKKAGKVTLKRIR
;
A
#
# COMPACT_ATOMS: atom_id res chain seq x y z
N MET A 1 5.02 54.62 -33.85
CA MET A 1 5.57 53.54 -33.00
C MET A 1 4.47 52.51 -32.81
N ASN A 2 4.66 51.28 -33.29
CA ASN A 2 3.66 50.22 -33.14
C ASN A 2 3.58 49.80 -31.66
N ASN A 3 2.45 50.09 -31.01
CA ASN A 3 2.14 49.78 -29.61
C ASN A 3 1.78 48.30 -29.38
N HIS A 4 2.41 47.36 -30.09
CA HIS A 4 2.19 45.94 -29.83
C HIS A 4 3.25 45.42 -28.87
N VAL A 5 2.82 45.09 -27.65
CA VAL A 5 3.62 44.31 -26.70
C VAL A 5 3.90 42.96 -27.35
N PRO A 6 5.17 42.56 -27.53
CA PRO A 6 5.50 41.27 -28.11
C PRO A 6 4.97 40.12 -27.23
N SER A 7 4.69 38.99 -27.87
CA SER A 7 4.25 37.78 -27.17
C SER A 7 5.25 37.39 -26.08
N LEU A 8 4.73 37.01 -24.91
CA LEU A 8 5.56 36.47 -23.83
C LEU A 8 6.32 35.25 -24.36
N SER A 9 7.62 35.19 -24.08
CA SER A 9 8.39 33.96 -24.29
C SER A 9 7.71 32.81 -23.52
N PRO A 10 7.67 31.59 -24.07
CA PRO A 10 7.21 30.43 -23.33
C PRO A 10 7.93 30.34 -21.97
N ASN A 11 7.16 30.30 -20.89
CA ASN A 11 7.74 29.99 -19.59
C ASN A 11 8.05 28.49 -19.57
N TYR A 12 9.25 28.13 -20.03
CA TYR A 12 9.69 26.73 -20.10
C TYR A 12 9.64 26.03 -18.73
N ALA A 13 9.84 26.77 -17.64
CA ALA A 13 9.70 26.23 -16.28
C ALA A 13 8.24 25.87 -15.94
N ALA A 14 7.26 26.58 -16.48
CA ALA A 14 5.84 26.26 -16.33
C ALA A 14 5.34 25.18 -17.33
N GLN A 15 6.04 25.00 -18.46
CA GLN A 15 5.68 24.02 -19.49
C GLN A 15 6.31 22.63 -19.25
N MET A 16 7.50 22.57 -18.65
CA MET A 16 8.17 21.31 -18.32
C MET A 16 7.68 20.76 -16.99
N THR A 17 6.49 20.17 -17.00
CA THR A 17 6.01 19.37 -15.87
C THR A 17 6.86 18.11 -15.76
N ARG A 18 7.67 18.02 -14.70
CA ARG A 18 8.56 16.88 -14.39
C ARG A 18 7.81 15.65 -13.83
N ALA A 19 6.61 15.40 -14.38
CA ALA A 19 5.80 14.24 -14.04
C ALA A 19 6.06 13.12 -15.05
N TYR A 20 5.98 11.87 -14.59
CA TYR A 20 5.95 10.72 -15.49
C TYR A 20 4.66 10.77 -16.32
N LYS A 21 4.81 10.60 -17.63
CA LYS A 21 3.69 10.47 -18.56
C LYS A 21 3.66 9.04 -19.08
N GLU A 22 2.51 8.38 -18.94
CA GLU A 22 2.25 7.08 -19.53
C GLU A 22 1.93 7.22 -21.01
N SER A 23 2.46 6.32 -21.83
CA SER A 23 2.16 6.24 -23.25
C SER A 23 2.37 4.81 -23.75
N VAL A 24 1.91 4.57 -24.97
CA VAL A 24 2.08 3.30 -25.68
C VAL A 24 2.51 3.67 -27.09
N GLU A 25 3.58 3.04 -27.57
CA GLU A 25 4.03 3.21 -28.95
C GLU A 25 4.20 1.84 -29.61
N GLU A 26 3.78 1.75 -30.87
CA GLU A 26 3.97 0.56 -31.70
C GLU A 26 5.36 0.60 -32.32
N HIS A 27 6.20 -0.35 -31.93
CA HIS A 27 7.54 -0.53 -32.46
C HIS A 27 7.68 -1.98 -32.90
N GLY A 28 7.75 -2.25 -34.20
CA GLY A 28 7.78 -3.62 -34.70
C GLY A 28 6.46 -4.36 -34.51
N THR A 29 6.51 -5.59 -33.98
CA THR A 29 5.34 -6.47 -33.84
C THR A 29 4.49 -6.12 -32.63
N TRP A 30 5.08 -5.62 -31.55
CA TRP A 30 4.41 -5.47 -30.26
C TRP A 30 4.26 -4.01 -29.84
N PRO A 31 3.07 -3.58 -29.37
CA PRO A 31 2.93 -2.29 -28.70
C PRO A 31 3.69 -2.30 -27.37
N VAL A 32 4.49 -1.27 -27.11
CA VAL A 32 5.29 -1.17 -25.89
C VAL A 32 4.72 -0.07 -24.99
N GLU A 33 4.23 -0.46 -23.82
CA GLU A 33 3.77 0.47 -22.80
C GLU A 33 4.95 1.02 -21.98
N PHE A 34 4.99 2.34 -21.76
CA PHE A 34 6.07 2.96 -20.99
C PHE A 34 5.61 4.20 -20.19
N GLN A 35 6.45 4.59 -19.22
CA GLN A 35 6.43 5.90 -18.60
C GLN A 35 7.68 6.68 -18.98
N PHE A 36 7.51 7.93 -19.40
CA PHE A 36 8.65 8.82 -19.67
C PHE A 36 8.61 10.06 -18.78
N ARG A 37 9.78 10.45 -18.30
CA ARG A 37 10.01 11.75 -17.65
C ARG A 37 11.26 12.38 -18.25
N ALA A 38 11.09 13.60 -18.78
CA ALA A 38 12.21 14.38 -19.32
C ALA A 38 13.22 14.77 -18.24
N ALA A 39 14.47 14.96 -18.67
CA ALA A 39 15.54 15.48 -17.83
C ALA A 39 15.21 16.86 -17.26
N GLN A 40 15.82 17.16 -16.10
CA GLN A 40 15.94 18.52 -15.60
C GLN A 40 17.25 19.11 -16.16
N GLY A 41 17.26 20.39 -16.54
CA GLY A 41 18.49 21.04 -17.01
C GLY A 41 19.12 20.34 -18.22
N ASP A 42 20.45 20.17 -18.17
CA ASP A 42 21.28 19.60 -19.23
C ASP A 42 21.68 18.13 -18.98
N HIS A 43 21.03 17.43 -18.04
CA HIS A 43 21.26 16.02 -17.73
C HIS A 43 20.74 15.09 -18.85
N ARG A 44 21.36 15.10 -20.03
CA ARG A 44 20.84 14.47 -21.26
C ARG A 44 20.75 12.95 -21.22
N HIS A 45 21.51 12.29 -20.34
CA HIS A 45 21.59 10.83 -20.21
C HIS A 45 20.20 10.16 -20.20
N LEU A 46 20.10 8.96 -20.75
CA LEU A 46 18.86 8.18 -20.74
C LEU A 46 18.98 6.99 -19.80
N LEU A 47 18.21 7.00 -18.71
CA LEU A 47 18.02 5.86 -17.82
C LEU A 47 16.82 5.04 -18.28
N VAL A 48 17.07 3.82 -18.76
CA VAL A 48 16.04 2.84 -19.12
C VAL A 48 15.82 1.90 -17.94
N VAL A 49 14.58 1.77 -17.50
CA VAL A 49 14.21 1.00 -16.30
C VAL A 49 13.28 -0.14 -16.67
N PHE A 50 13.68 -1.35 -16.31
CA PHE A 50 12.87 -2.56 -16.42
C PHE A 50 12.26 -2.93 -15.06
N SER A 51 10.97 -3.26 -15.04
CA SER A 51 10.22 -3.59 -13.83
C SER A 51 10.38 -5.05 -13.41
N SER A 52 10.29 -5.30 -12.11
CA SER A 52 10.21 -6.66 -11.54
C SER A 52 8.79 -7.23 -11.66
N VAL A 53 8.62 -8.52 -11.36
CA VAL A 53 7.28 -9.14 -11.27
C VAL A 53 6.42 -8.39 -10.25
N GLY A 54 5.15 -8.13 -10.58
CA GLY A 54 4.21 -7.40 -9.72
C GLY A 54 4.38 -5.88 -9.68
N SER A 55 5.37 -5.31 -10.36
CA SER A 55 5.56 -3.86 -10.49
C SER A 55 5.22 -3.37 -11.90
N LYS A 56 4.37 -2.33 -12.00
CA LYS A 56 4.01 -1.71 -13.29
C LYS A 56 5.21 -0.97 -13.91
N TYR A 57 5.92 -0.18 -13.10
CA TYR A 57 7.11 0.57 -13.50
C TYR A 57 8.13 0.50 -12.36
N GLY A 58 9.29 -0.11 -12.60
CA GLY A 58 10.29 -0.41 -11.56
C GLY A 58 10.75 0.82 -10.76
N PHE A 59 11.26 0.57 -9.55
CA PHE A 59 11.84 1.57 -8.63
C PHE A 59 10.89 2.67 -8.09
N GLY A 60 9.63 2.76 -8.53
CA GLY A 60 8.62 3.64 -7.91
C GLY A 60 9.10 5.09 -7.72
N ASN A 61 8.91 5.68 -6.54
CA ASN A 61 9.33 7.06 -6.27
C ASN A 61 10.84 7.20 -6.01
N ALA A 62 11.61 6.10 -5.97
CA ALA A 62 13.05 6.17 -5.68
C ALA A 62 13.84 6.94 -6.75
N LEU A 63 13.30 7.07 -7.97
CA LEU A 63 13.95 7.82 -9.06
C LEU A 63 13.45 9.27 -9.17
N ASP A 64 12.62 9.77 -8.24
CA ASP A 64 12.07 11.13 -8.29
C ASP A 64 13.14 12.22 -8.21
N SER A 65 14.26 11.92 -7.55
CA SER A 65 15.44 12.77 -7.44
C SER A 65 16.38 12.69 -8.64
N VAL A 66 16.36 11.62 -9.43
CA VAL A 66 17.22 11.43 -10.62
C VAL A 66 16.96 12.51 -11.65
N LYS A 67 18.01 13.19 -12.13
CA LYS A 67 17.86 14.39 -12.97
C LYS A 67 17.81 14.13 -14.46
N CYS A 68 18.28 12.97 -14.91
CA CYS A 68 18.33 12.62 -16.32
C CYS A 68 16.97 12.23 -16.91
N ASN A 69 16.94 11.93 -18.22
CA ASN A 69 15.76 11.36 -18.87
C ASN A 69 15.51 9.96 -18.32
N VAL A 70 14.26 9.64 -17.96
CA VAL A 70 13.91 8.31 -17.43
C VAL A 70 12.80 7.71 -18.27
N LEU A 71 13.11 6.58 -18.90
CA LEU A 71 12.19 5.73 -19.63
C LEU A 71 11.96 4.44 -18.83
N ARG A 72 10.75 4.22 -18.33
CA ARG A 72 10.37 2.99 -17.63
C ARG A 72 9.52 2.14 -18.55
N ILE A 73 9.96 0.94 -18.88
CA ILE A 73 9.26 0.05 -19.80
C ILE A 73 8.46 -0.96 -18.99
N ARG A 74 7.16 -1.06 -19.24
CA ARG A 74 6.29 -2.05 -18.58
C ARG A 74 6.40 -3.38 -19.33
N ASP A 75 6.56 -4.47 -18.59
CA ASP A 75 6.47 -5.81 -19.17
C ASP A 75 5.01 -6.23 -19.30
N HIS A 76 4.36 -5.82 -20.38
CA HIS A 76 2.96 -6.13 -20.63
C HIS A 76 2.70 -6.18 -22.14
N PHE A 77 2.54 -7.39 -22.66
CA PHE A 77 2.40 -7.71 -24.08
C PHE A 77 1.26 -8.70 -24.25
N ASP A 78 0.19 -8.25 -24.91
CA ASP A 78 -1.06 -9.02 -25.07
C ASP A 78 -1.57 -9.59 -23.74
N GLY A 79 -1.82 -8.67 -22.79
CA GLY A 79 -2.42 -8.99 -21.49
C GLY A 79 -1.50 -9.67 -20.48
N ALA A 80 -0.24 -9.99 -20.82
CA ALA A 80 0.65 -10.77 -19.97
C ALA A 80 2.11 -10.31 -19.99
N ALA A 81 2.93 -10.85 -19.09
CA ALA A 81 4.37 -10.57 -19.01
C ALA A 81 5.17 -11.42 -20.02
N SER A 82 6.37 -10.97 -20.39
CA SER A 82 7.24 -11.58 -21.40
C SER A 82 8.68 -11.82 -20.91
N TYR A 83 8.97 -11.48 -19.65
CA TYR A 83 10.35 -11.39 -19.15
C TYR A 83 11.21 -10.36 -19.90
N TYR A 84 10.59 -9.47 -20.68
CA TYR A 84 11.24 -8.60 -21.67
C TYR A 84 12.00 -9.34 -22.78
N VAL A 85 11.81 -10.64 -22.92
CA VAL A 85 12.55 -11.51 -23.85
C VAL A 85 11.62 -12.15 -24.85
N ALA A 86 10.56 -12.83 -24.38
CA ALA A 86 9.65 -13.57 -25.24
C ALA A 86 8.22 -13.65 -24.67
N ARG A 87 7.23 -13.52 -25.55
CA ARG A 87 5.82 -13.74 -25.24
C ARG A 87 5.35 -14.98 -25.98
N ASN A 88 4.98 -16.04 -25.28
CA ASN A 88 4.61 -17.33 -25.88
C ASN A 88 5.70 -17.82 -26.87
N MET A 89 6.97 -17.76 -26.43
CA MET A 89 8.16 -18.04 -27.26
C MET A 89 8.36 -17.15 -28.50
N ASP A 90 7.57 -16.08 -28.68
CA ASP A 90 7.84 -15.05 -29.67
C ASP A 90 8.87 -14.04 -29.13
N PHE A 91 10.11 -14.17 -29.59
CA PHE A 91 11.23 -13.30 -29.22
C PHE A 91 11.20 -11.91 -29.87
N SER A 92 10.26 -11.63 -30.79
CA SER A 92 10.13 -10.30 -31.42
C SER A 92 9.69 -9.21 -30.44
N VAL A 93 9.22 -9.59 -29.25
CA VAL A 93 9.06 -8.68 -28.11
C VAL A 93 10.36 -7.94 -27.81
N SER A 94 11.48 -8.66 -27.83
CA SER A 94 12.80 -8.07 -27.60
C SER A 94 13.15 -6.98 -28.60
N ASP A 95 12.80 -7.19 -29.87
CA ASP A 95 13.08 -6.24 -30.94
C ASP A 95 12.20 -5.00 -30.84
N SER A 96 10.94 -5.19 -30.43
CA SER A 96 9.97 -4.11 -30.21
C SER A 96 10.42 -3.16 -29.09
N ILE A 97 10.86 -3.73 -27.96
CA ILE A 97 11.42 -2.97 -26.84
C ILE A 97 12.72 -2.24 -27.25
N GLN A 98 13.61 -2.93 -27.97
CA GLN A 98 14.86 -2.33 -28.42
C GLN A 98 14.61 -1.16 -29.40
N ALA A 99 13.65 -1.31 -30.30
CA ALA A 99 13.26 -0.24 -31.23
C ALA A 99 12.70 0.99 -30.49
N LEU A 100 11.90 0.80 -29.43
CA LEU A 100 11.47 1.90 -28.56
C LEU A 100 12.67 2.62 -27.94
N ILE A 101 13.63 1.89 -27.37
CA ILE A 101 14.82 2.49 -26.74
C ILE A 101 15.61 3.29 -27.77
N GLN A 102 15.86 2.72 -28.96
CA GLN A 102 16.54 3.41 -30.06
C GLN A 102 15.81 4.67 -30.50
N ASP A 103 14.49 4.64 -30.55
CA ASP A 103 13.72 5.83 -30.92
C ASP A 103 13.85 6.95 -29.89
N PHE A 104 13.82 6.63 -28.60
CA PHE A 104 14.14 7.59 -27.54
C PHE A 104 15.58 8.12 -27.65
N MET A 105 16.55 7.26 -27.95
CA MET A 105 17.93 7.70 -28.18
C MET A 105 18.02 8.71 -29.32
N ARG A 106 17.32 8.48 -30.45
CA ARG A 106 17.26 9.43 -31.57
C ARG A 106 16.60 10.75 -31.18
N ARG A 107 15.46 10.68 -30.48
CA ARG A 107 14.71 11.87 -30.02
C ARG A 107 15.55 12.73 -29.07
N LEU A 108 16.31 12.08 -28.18
CA LEU A 108 17.14 12.74 -27.16
C LEU A 108 18.57 13.04 -27.65
N ARG A 109 18.96 12.50 -28.80
CA ARG A 109 20.30 12.60 -29.39
C ARG A 109 21.39 12.09 -28.46
N VAL A 110 21.16 10.93 -27.85
CA VAL A 110 22.11 10.24 -26.97
C VAL A 110 22.69 9.00 -27.66
N THR A 111 23.94 8.67 -27.34
CA THR A 111 24.59 7.43 -27.80
C THR A 111 24.34 6.27 -26.83
N ARG A 112 24.79 5.05 -27.17
CA ARG A 112 24.69 3.88 -26.26
C ARG A 112 25.49 4.07 -24.97
N ASP A 113 26.56 4.85 -25.01
CA ASP A 113 27.39 5.19 -23.84
C ASP A 113 26.67 6.14 -22.88
N GLU A 114 25.74 6.94 -23.40
CA GLU A 114 24.89 7.87 -22.66
C GLU A 114 23.53 7.23 -22.27
N VAL A 115 23.45 5.89 -22.30
CA VAL A 115 22.30 5.10 -21.85
C VAL A 115 22.72 4.21 -20.68
N THR A 116 21.85 4.11 -19.67
CA THR A 116 21.99 3.16 -18.57
C THR A 116 20.77 2.29 -18.46
N LEU A 117 21.00 0.97 -18.39
CA LEU A 117 19.96 -0.01 -18.15
C LEU A 117 19.91 -0.33 -16.66
N LEU A 118 18.74 -0.19 -16.05
CA LEU A 118 18.51 -0.43 -14.63
C LEU A 118 17.35 -1.42 -14.45
N GLY A 119 17.55 -2.38 -13.55
CA GLY A 119 16.46 -3.26 -13.16
C GLY A 119 16.76 -4.10 -11.93
N ALA A 120 15.69 -4.70 -11.40
CA ALA A 120 15.77 -5.64 -10.28
C ALA A 120 15.01 -6.93 -10.59
N SER A 121 15.50 -8.07 -10.11
CA SER A 121 14.91 -9.39 -10.41
C SER A 121 14.78 -9.56 -11.93
N LYS A 122 13.58 -9.88 -12.43
CA LYS A 122 13.26 -9.96 -13.86
C LYS A 122 13.78 -8.76 -14.66
N GLY A 123 13.65 -7.55 -14.10
CA GLY A 123 14.18 -6.34 -14.72
C GLY A 123 15.71 -6.27 -14.72
N GLY A 124 16.37 -6.86 -13.71
CA GLY A 124 17.83 -6.98 -13.65
C GLY A 124 18.35 -7.92 -14.73
N SER A 125 17.67 -9.05 -14.93
CA SER A 125 17.95 -9.96 -16.06
C SER A 125 17.76 -9.26 -17.40
N ALA A 126 16.69 -8.47 -17.55
CA ALA A 126 16.48 -7.66 -18.75
C ALA A 126 17.59 -6.62 -18.95
N ALA A 127 18.00 -5.90 -17.90
CA ALA A 127 19.09 -4.94 -18.00
C ALA A 127 20.39 -5.59 -18.49
N LEU A 128 20.73 -6.79 -17.99
CA LEU A 128 21.86 -7.57 -18.50
C LEU A 128 21.63 -8.04 -19.94
N TYR A 129 20.47 -8.64 -20.23
CA TYR A 129 20.14 -9.16 -21.54
C TYR A 129 20.26 -8.10 -22.64
N TYR A 130 19.62 -6.95 -22.46
CA TYR A 130 19.67 -5.86 -23.45
C TYR A 130 21.05 -5.23 -23.51
N GLY A 131 21.72 -5.08 -22.37
CA GLY A 131 23.03 -4.45 -22.33
C GLY A 131 24.07 -5.23 -23.11
N LEU A 132 24.07 -6.56 -22.94
CA LEU A 132 24.98 -7.47 -23.60
C LEU A 132 24.58 -7.72 -25.07
N LYS A 133 23.28 -7.94 -25.36
CA LYS A 133 22.79 -8.22 -26.71
C LYS A 133 22.87 -7.01 -27.66
N TYR A 134 22.70 -5.80 -27.13
CA TYR A 134 22.57 -4.58 -27.94
C TYR A 134 23.62 -3.50 -27.64
N ASP A 135 24.70 -3.89 -26.96
CA ASP A 135 25.94 -3.09 -26.80
C ASP A 135 25.75 -1.80 -25.98
N TYR A 136 24.97 -1.85 -24.90
CA TYR A 136 24.84 -0.71 -23.99
C TYR A 136 25.93 -0.73 -22.92
N LYS A 137 26.62 0.41 -22.75
CA LYS A 137 27.81 0.53 -21.92
C LYS A 137 27.55 0.35 -20.42
N ASN A 138 26.42 0.85 -19.92
CA ASN A 138 26.17 0.96 -18.48
C ASN A 138 24.98 0.08 -18.07
N ILE A 139 25.23 -0.88 -17.18
CA ILE A 139 24.24 -1.84 -16.72
C ILE A 139 24.24 -1.91 -15.20
N VAL A 140 23.08 -1.68 -14.59
CA VAL A 140 22.87 -1.80 -13.14
C VAL A 140 21.77 -2.84 -12.89
N ALA A 141 22.15 -4.01 -12.41
CA ALA A 141 21.25 -5.15 -12.22
C ALA A 141 21.25 -5.59 -10.75
N SER A 142 20.10 -5.49 -10.07
CA SER A 142 19.94 -6.05 -8.74
C SER A 142 19.28 -7.43 -8.82
N THR A 143 19.88 -8.41 -8.15
CA THR A 143 19.37 -9.78 -7.97
C THR A 143 18.80 -10.40 -9.26
N PRO A 144 19.53 -10.38 -10.39
CA PRO A 144 19.03 -10.90 -11.67
C PRO A 144 18.87 -12.43 -11.65
N GLN A 145 17.84 -12.95 -12.32
CA GLN A 145 17.62 -14.38 -12.57
C GLN A 145 18.37 -14.85 -13.81
N TYR A 146 19.09 -15.96 -13.72
CA TYR A 146 19.86 -16.57 -14.80
C TYR A 146 19.01 -17.55 -15.61
N PHE A 147 18.22 -18.39 -14.93
CA PHE A 147 17.39 -19.44 -15.55
C PHE A 147 15.96 -18.93 -15.77
N LEU A 148 15.76 -18.16 -16.85
CA LEU A 148 14.51 -17.45 -17.12
C LEU A 148 13.32 -18.40 -17.32
N GLY A 149 13.55 -19.56 -17.93
CA GLY A 149 12.53 -20.56 -18.21
C GLY A 149 12.11 -21.31 -16.96
N SER A 150 13.09 -21.82 -16.19
CA SER A 150 12.85 -22.50 -14.92
C SER A 150 12.14 -21.59 -13.92
N TYR A 151 12.57 -20.33 -13.82
CA TYR A 151 11.89 -19.33 -12.99
C TYR A 151 10.45 -19.09 -13.46
N SER A 152 10.22 -18.92 -14.77
CA SER A 152 8.87 -18.69 -15.32
C SER A 152 7.94 -19.86 -15.05
N LYS A 153 8.41 -21.11 -15.24
CA LYS A 153 7.64 -22.34 -14.97
C LYS A 153 7.20 -22.46 -13.52
N GLY A 154 8.05 -22.03 -12.58
CA GLY A 154 7.71 -21.98 -11.16
C GLY A 154 6.59 -20.99 -10.79
N HIS A 155 6.15 -20.14 -11.72
CA HIS A 155 5.22 -19.03 -11.48
C HIS A 155 4.03 -19.05 -12.45
N ALA A 156 3.21 -20.10 -12.43
CA ALA A 156 1.92 -20.27 -13.14
C ALA A 156 1.61 -19.27 -14.28
N GLN A 157 1.01 -18.11 -13.98
CA GLN A 157 0.61 -17.11 -14.98
C GLN A 157 1.79 -16.55 -15.80
N LEU A 158 2.96 -16.40 -15.20
CA LEU A 158 4.19 -16.02 -15.90
C LEU A 158 4.68 -17.17 -16.80
N GLY A 159 4.58 -18.40 -16.32
CA GLY A 159 4.95 -19.62 -17.05
C GLY A 159 4.22 -19.72 -18.38
N ASP A 160 2.88 -19.72 -18.36
CA ASP A 160 2.09 -19.81 -19.59
C ASP A 160 2.32 -18.62 -20.53
N ALA A 161 2.52 -17.42 -19.96
CA ALA A 161 2.73 -16.21 -20.75
C ALA A 161 4.04 -16.21 -21.53
N VAL A 162 5.12 -16.73 -20.95
CA VAL A 162 6.47 -16.75 -21.54
C VAL A 162 6.70 -18.03 -22.35
N LEU A 163 6.40 -19.17 -21.75
CA LEU A 163 6.72 -20.51 -22.27
C LEU A 163 5.63 -21.12 -23.13
N GLY A 164 4.44 -20.51 -23.15
CA GLY A 164 3.25 -21.05 -23.80
C GLY A 164 2.47 -22.03 -22.94
N GLU A 165 1.24 -22.32 -23.36
CA GLU A 165 0.31 -23.19 -22.66
C GLU A 165 0.93 -24.58 -22.40
N GLY A 166 0.80 -25.06 -21.16
CA GLY A 166 1.36 -26.35 -20.75
C GLY A 166 2.86 -26.33 -20.45
N GLN A 167 3.53 -25.20 -20.68
CA GLN A 167 4.92 -24.92 -20.29
C GLN A 167 5.90 -26.07 -20.65
N PRO A 168 6.05 -26.40 -21.96
CA PRO A 168 6.85 -27.53 -22.40
C PRO A 168 8.31 -27.42 -21.93
N ASP A 169 8.91 -28.55 -21.54
CA ASP A 169 10.31 -28.59 -21.06
C ASP A 169 11.33 -28.10 -22.11
N GLU A 170 11.01 -28.25 -23.40
CA GLU A 170 11.82 -27.68 -24.49
C GLU A 170 11.84 -26.15 -24.42
N ASN A 171 10.69 -25.51 -24.21
CA ASN A 171 10.58 -24.06 -24.11
C ASN A 171 11.29 -23.54 -22.85
N VAL A 172 11.22 -24.29 -21.76
CA VAL A 172 11.98 -24.02 -20.53
C VAL A 172 13.47 -24.01 -20.83
N ALA A 173 13.98 -25.06 -21.50
CA ALA A 173 15.39 -25.18 -21.84
C ALA A 173 15.87 -24.06 -22.78
N VAL A 174 15.06 -23.67 -23.77
CA VAL A 174 15.35 -22.54 -24.66
C VAL A 174 15.45 -21.24 -23.86
N MET A 175 14.49 -20.96 -22.98
CA MET A 175 14.51 -19.74 -22.17
C MET A 175 15.64 -19.72 -21.12
N ASP A 176 16.02 -20.86 -20.56
CA ASP A 176 17.16 -20.99 -19.64
C ASP A 176 18.52 -20.80 -20.34
N ALA A 177 18.59 -21.07 -21.65
CA ALA A 177 19.80 -20.86 -22.44
C ALA A 177 20.04 -19.37 -22.77
N VAL A 178 19.00 -18.52 -22.75
CA VAL A 178 19.07 -17.12 -23.21
C VAL A 178 20.24 -16.33 -22.61
N MET A 179 20.37 -16.33 -21.28
CA MET A 179 21.41 -15.55 -20.61
C MET A 179 22.80 -16.13 -20.85
N LYS A 180 22.90 -17.46 -20.84
CA LYS A 180 24.14 -18.19 -21.15
C LYS A 180 24.63 -17.85 -22.56
N ASP A 181 23.73 -17.89 -23.54
CA ASP A 181 24.06 -17.71 -24.95
C ASP A 181 24.47 -16.27 -25.23
N VAL A 182 23.78 -15.28 -24.63
CA VAL A 182 24.16 -13.87 -24.74
C VAL A 182 25.55 -13.61 -24.14
N LEU A 183 25.83 -14.17 -22.95
CA LEU A 183 27.16 -14.04 -22.33
C LEU A 183 28.27 -14.71 -23.15
N ALA A 184 27.99 -15.88 -23.74
CA ALA A 184 28.95 -16.61 -24.57
C ALA A 184 29.19 -15.93 -25.92
N ALA A 185 28.17 -15.27 -26.47
CA ALA A 185 28.25 -14.55 -27.73
C ALA A 185 29.03 -13.24 -27.62
N ASP A 186 28.98 -12.54 -26.48
CA ASP A 186 29.66 -11.25 -26.32
C ASP A 186 31.19 -11.39 -26.45
N LYS A 187 31.79 -10.39 -27.08
CA LYS A 187 33.24 -10.28 -27.35
C LYS A 187 33.79 -8.92 -26.93
N ASP A 188 32.92 -7.96 -26.59
CA ASP A 188 33.31 -6.65 -26.12
C ASP A 188 33.14 -6.58 -24.59
N PHE A 189 34.28 -6.60 -23.90
CA PHE A 189 34.37 -6.59 -22.45
C PHE A 189 34.51 -5.18 -21.86
N GLU A 190 34.49 -4.13 -22.70
CA GLU A 190 34.61 -2.75 -22.27
C GLU A 190 33.24 -2.23 -21.81
N ARG A 191 32.74 -2.68 -20.65
CA ARG A 191 31.43 -2.28 -20.09
C ARG A 191 31.50 -1.97 -18.62
N ASN A 192 30.57 -1.13 -18.17
CA ASN A 192 30.34 -0.79 -16.77
C ASN A 192 29.15 -1.61 -16.25
N ILE A 193 29.44 -2.72 -15.57
CA ILE A 193 28.42 -3.66 -15.08
C ILE A 193 28.43 -3.63 -13.56
N TYR A 194 27.29 -3.33 -12.96
CA TYR A 194 27.10 -3.31 -11.52
C TYR A 194 26.02 -4.33 -11.15
N VAL A 195 26.42 -5.40 -10.45
CA VAL A 195 25.50 -6.42 -9.96
C VAL A 195 25.37 -6.30 -8.46
N VAL A 196 24.14 -6.27 -7.96
CA VAL A 196 23.83 -6.24 -6.53
C VAL A 196 23.16 -7.55 -6.12
N SER A 197 23.61 -8.17 -5.03
CA SER A 197 22.99 -9.36 -4.45
C SER A 197 23.19 -9.40 -2.94
N SER A 198 22.77 -10.45 -2.25
CA SER A 198 22.93 -10.62 -0.80
C SER A 198 23.08 -12.09 -0.42
N PRO A 199 23.88 -12.43 0.60
CA PRO A 199 23.87 -13.78 1.17
C PRO A 199 22.53 -14.12 1.85
N GLY A 200 21.73 -13.11 2.22
CA GLY A 200 20.39 -13.29 2.78
C GLY A 200 19.29 -13.51 1.73
N ASP A 201 19.63 -13.51 0.44
CA ASP A 201 18.72 -13.82 -0.66
C ASP A 201 18.96 -15.24 -1.17
N TYR A 202 17.97 -16.11 -1.01
CA TYR A 202 18.03 -17.49 -1.48
C TYR A 202 18.29 -17.60 -2.99
N GLN A 203 17.94 -16.58 -3.78
CA GLN A 203 18.19 -16.57 -5.23
C GLN A 203 19.65 -16.28 -5.58
N TYR A 204 20.50 -15.85 -4.64
CA TYR A 204 21.92 -15.68 -4.92
C TYR A 204 22.55 -16.99 -5.42
N GLU A 205 22.35 -18.09 -4.70
CA GLU A 205 22.90 -19.40 -5.05
C GLU A 205 22.19 -20.03 -6.26
N GLN A 206 20.90 -19.77 -6.44
CA GLN A 206 20.09 -20.37 -7.51
C GLN A 206 20.29 -19.67 -8.86
N GLU A 207 20.60 -18.37 -8.83
CA GLU A 207 20.53 -17.53 -10.02
C GLU A 207 21.80 -16.69 -10.20
N VAL A 208 22.09 -15.81 -9.24
CA VAL A 208 23.10 -14.76 -9.43
C VAL A 208 24.51 -15.33 -9.60
N VAL A 209 24.84 -16.40 -8.85
CA VAL A 209 26.17 -17.03 -8.87
C VAL A 209 26.58 -17.51 -10.27
N HIS A 210 25.61 -17.86 -11.12
CA HIS A 210 25.85 -18.37 -12.47
C HIS A 210 26.31 -17.28 -13.45
N TYR A 211 26.00 -16.01 -13.17
CA TYR A 211 26.52 -14.88 -13.94
C TYR A 211 28.00 -14.60 -13.66
N LEU A 212 28.43 -14.77 -12.42
CA LEU A 212 29.69 -14.20 -11.92
C LEU A 212 30.93 -14.64 -12.70
N PRO A 213 31.10 -15.92 -13.12
CA PRO A 213 32.28 -16.33 -13.89
C PRO A 213 32.42 -15.56 -15.21
N ALA A 214 31.32 -15.32 -15.93
CA ALA A 214 31.34 -14.60 -17.19
C ALA A 214 31.43 -13.08 -16.97
N LEU A 215 30.69 -12.52 -16.02
CA LEU A 215 30.67 -11.08 -15.78
C LEU A 215 31.99 -10.53 -15.22
N ARG A 216 32.77 -11.33 -14.48
CA ARG A 216 34.10 -10.92 -14.00
C ARG A 216 35.13 -10.72 -15.12
N ALA A 217 34.85 -11.13 -16.35
CA ALA A 217 35.72 -10.87 -17.49
C ALA A 217 35.61 -9.42 -18.02
N TYR A 218 34.57 -8.67 -17.65
CA TYR A 218 34.37 -7.30 -18.11
C TYR A 218 35.28 -6.33 -17.35
N GLU A 219 35.85 -5.35 -18.05
CA GLU A 219 36.88 -4.44 -17.53
C GLU A 219 36.42 -3.64 -16.30
N ASN A 220 35.14 -3.27 -16.26
CA ASN A 220 34.53 -2.60 -15.11
C ASN A 220 33.30 -3.36 -14.60
N PHE A 221 33.52 -4.61 -14.23
CA PHE A 221 32.55 -5.36 -13.43
C PHE A 221 32.67 -5.03 -11.93
N ASN A 222 31.51 -4.87 -11.29
CA ASN A 222 31.37 -4.53 -9.88
C ASN A 222 30.30 -5.42 -9.25
N PHE A 223 30.65 -6.11 -8.18
CA PHE A 223 29.72 -6.96 -7.44
C PHE A 223 29.54 -6.44 -6.02
N LEU A 224 28.33 -5.98 -5.71
CA LEU A 224 27.94 -5.47 -4.40
C LEU A 224 27.17 -6.57 -3.66
N PHE A 225 27.81 -7.18 -2.66
CA PHE A 225 27.20 -8.21 -1.86
C PHE A 225 26.72 -7.64 -0.52
N VAL A 226 25.41 -7.41 -0.44
CA VAL A 226 24.72 -6.70 0.65
C VAL A 226 24.55 -7.64 1.83
N ASP A 227 25.39 -7.49 2.85
CA ASP A 227 25.30 -8.24 4.09
C ASP A 227 24.53 -7.42 5.13
N SER A 228 23.34 -7.88 5.51
CA SER A 228 22.52 -7.22 6.50
C SER A 228 21.59 -8.24 7.13
N PRO A 229 21.42 -8.22 8.46
CA PRO A 229 20.44 -9.10 9.12
C PRO A 229 19.00 -8.78 8.72
N THR A 230 18.75 -7.58 8.18
CA THR A 230 17.44 -7.14 7.68
C THR A 230 17.13 -7.58 6.25
N VAL A 231 18.04 -8.32 5.61
CA VAL A 231 17.81 -8.93 4.30
C VAL A 231 17.61 -10.42 4.50
N ARG A 232 16.36 -10.87 4.52
CA ARG A 232 15.98 -12.29 4.62
C ARG A 232 15.19 -12.77 3.42
N ARG A 233 14.85 -11.84 2.52
CA ARG A 233 13.99 -12.07 1.37
C ARG A 233 14.54 -11.40 0.13
N HIS A 234 14.23 -11.98 -1.01
CA HIS A 234 14.60 -11.46 -2.33
C HIS A 234 14.22 -9.99 -2.55
N ASP A 235 13.01 -9.58 -2.13
CA ASP A 235 12.52 -8.21 -2.33
C ASP A 235 13.21 -7.15 -1.45
N GLU A 236 13.98 -7.57 -0.45
CA GLU A 236 14.64 -6.69 0.51
C GLU A 236 16.03 -6.26 0.07
N VAL A 237 16.71 -7.05 -0.77
CA VAL A 237 18.04 -6.72 -1.28
C VAL A 237 18.04 -5.35 -1.95
N VAL A 238 17.12 -5.13 -2.89
CA VAL A 238 16.98 -3.86 -3.63
C VAL A 238 16.72 -2.70 -2.66
N ARG A 239 15.89 -2.92 -1.64
CA ARG A 239 15.53 -1.88 -0.68
C ARG A 239 16.73 -1.50 0.18
N GLN A 240 17.45 -2.49 0.71
CA GLN A 240 18.63 -2.28 1.53
C GLN A 240 19.76 -1.64 0.72
N ALA A 241 19.93 -2.05 -0.54
CA ALA A 241 20.97 -1.55 -1.42
C ALA A 241 20.60 -0.25 -2.16
N LEU A 242 19.39 0.26 -1.99
CA LEU A 242 18.89 1.42 -2.75
C LEU A 242 19.83 2.63 -2.68
N PRO A 243 20.44 2.99 -1.53
CA PRO A 243 21.41 4.08 -1.49
C PRO A 243 22.61 3.84 -2.42
N SER A 244 23.16 2.63 -2.43
CA SER A 244 24.28 2.25 -3.29
C SER A 244 23.89 2.22 -4.77
N ILE A 245 22.71 1.68 -5.09
CA ILE A 245 22.16 1.68 -6.45
C ILE A 245 21.98 3.11 -6.95
N LEU A 246 21.39 4.00 -6.15
CA LEU A 246 21.22 5.40 -6.52
C LEU A 246 22.56 6.12 -6.65
N SER A 247 23.54 5.83 -5.80
CA SER A 247 24.90 6.37 -5.93
C SER A 247 25.53 6.00 -7.28
N ILE A 248 25.39 4.75 -7.71
CA ILE A 248 25.87 4.29 -9.01
C ILE A 248 25.11 5.00 -10.13
N VAL A 249 23.78 5.03 -10.06
CA VAL A 249 22.93 5.69 -11.06
C VAL A 249 23.33 7.16 -11.19
N TYR A 250 23.46 7.91 -10.09
CA TYR A 250 23.87 9.31 -10.15
C TYR A 250 25.24 9.50 -10.77
N ALA A 251 26.23 8.69 -10.40
CA ALA A 251 27.57 8.80 -10.98
C ALA A 251 27.54 8.54 -12.49
N VAL A 252 26.93 7.43 -12.91
CA VAL A 252 26.90 7.00 -14.31
C VAL A 252 26.11 7.96 -15.18
N THR A 253 25.01 8.53 -14.69
CA THR A 253 24.22 9.50 -15.46
C THR A 253 24.92 10.84 -15.63
N GLU A 254 25.99 11.09 -14.88
CA GLU A 254 26.88 12.25 -15.01
C GLU A 254 28.20 11.90 -15.73
N GLY A 255 28.26 10.74 -16.39
CA GLY A 255 29.43 10.30 -17.16
C GLY A 255 30.58 9.75 -16.33
N VAL A 256 30.36 9.48 -15.04
CA VAL A 256 31.36 8.86 -14.16
C VAL A 256 31.01 7.39 -13.94
N ALA A 257 31.93 6.48 -14.25
CA ALA A 257 31.74 5.05 -14.00
C ALA A 257 32.58 4.59 -12.79
N PRO A 258 31.99 4.47 -11.59
CA PRO A 258 32.72 3.98 -10.42
C PRO A 258 33.30 2.58 -10.64
N ARG A 259 34.44 2.32 -10.00
CA ARG A 259 35.09 1.00 -9.94
C ARG A 259 35.21 0.56 -8.48
N TRP A 260 34.27 -0.23 -8.02
CA TRP A 260 34.21 -0.80 -6.68
C TRP A 260 34.84 -2.19 -6.64
N GLY A 261 34.74 -2.96 -7.73
CA GLY A 261 35.12 -4.38 -7.76
C GLY A 261 34.16 -5.24 -6.96
N ASP A 262 34.66 -6.32 -6.36
CA ASP A 262 33.89 -7.21 -5.49
C ASP A 262 33.91 -6.66 -4.06
N VAL A 263 32.79 -6.09 -3.62
CA VAL A 263 32.65 -5.45 -2.31
C VAL A 263 31.52 -6.05 -1.51
N ARG A 264 31.75 -6.22 -0.22
CA ARG A 264 30.71 -6.54 0.76
C ARG A 264 30.27 -5.24 1.42
N ILE A 265 28.97 -4.94 1.33
CA ILE A 265 28.40 -3.69 1.84
C ILE A 265 27.29 -3.99 2.85
N GLY A 266 27.05 -3.07 3.78
CA GLY A 266 26.06 -3.23 4.85
C GLY A 266 26.69 -3.13 6.24
N SER A 267 25.94 -3.52 7.27
CA SER A 267 26.43 -3.51 8.64
C SER A 267 27.44 -4.63 8.87
N ALA A 268 28.39 -4.43 9.77
CA ALA A 268 29.24 -5.53 10.23
C ALA A 268 28.35 -6.64 10.82
N PRO A 269 28.80 -7.92 10.76
CA PRO A 269 28.10 -9.00 11.44
C PRO A 269 27.85 -8.65 12.90
N GLU A 270 26.65 -8.92 13.39
CA GLU A 270 26.29 -8.68 14.79
C GLU A 270 27.16 -9.56 15.71
N ASP A 271 27.64 -9.00 16.81
CA ASP A 271 28.22 -9.78 17.90
C ASP A 271 27.08 -10.57 18.58
N PRO A 272 27.03 -11.91 18.48
CA PRO A 272 25.92 -12.69 19.01
C PRO A 272 25.75 -12.55 20.52
N GLN A 273 26.84 -12.32 21.26
CA GLN A 273 26.77 -12.16 22.70
C GLN A 273 26.15 -10.81 23.07
N ALA A 274 26.64 -9.72 22.46
CA ALA A 274 26.10 -8.39 22.69
C ALA A 274 24.62 -8.30 22.25
N ALA A 275 24.27 -8.93 21.12
CA ALA A 275 22.89 -9.04 20.67
C ALA A 275 21.99 -9.75 21.69
N ALA A 276 22.43 -10.90 22.21
CA ALA A 276 21.67 -11.66 23.21
C ALA A 276 21.50 -10.86 24.52
N GLU A 277 22.55 -10.17 24.99
CA GLU A 277 22.51 -9.33 26.19
C GLU A 277 21.53 -8.16 26.02
N HIS A 278 21.57 -7.45 24.88
CA HIS A 278 20.67 -6.33 24.56
C HIS A 278 19.22 -6.78 24.44
N LEU A 279 18.95 -7.83 23.69
CA LEU A 279 17.60 -8.35 23.48
C LEU A 279 17.00 -8.89 24.78
N ALA A 280 17.79 -9.50 25.66
CA ALA A 280 17.35 -9.92 26.98
C ALA A 280 17.04 -8.72 27.89
N GLU A 281 17.81 -7.64 27.81
CA GLU A 281 17.52 -6.40 28.53
C GLU A 281 16.23 -5.74 28.04
N LEU A 282 16.05 -5.60 26.72
CA LEU A 282 14.79 -5.12 26.13
C LEU A 282 13.60 -5.98 26.59
N ARG A 283 13.78 -7.31 26.65
CA ARG A 283 12.73 -8.23 27.13
C ARG A 283 12.38 -7.99 28.58
N ARG A 284 13.33 -7.64 29.46
CA ARG A 284 13.10 -7.36 30.88
C ARG A 284 12.41 -6.03 31.14
N GLN A 285 12.62 -5.02 30.30
CA GLN A 285 12.01 -3.70 30.47
C GLN A 285 10.49 -3.79 30.48
N ASP A 286 9.80 -3.05 31.37
CA ASP A 286 8.34 -3.03 31.44
C ASP A 286 7.69 -2.23 30.30
N THR A 287 7.91 -2.71 29.08
CA THR A 287 7.42 -2.09 27.84
C THR A 287 6.76 -3.12 26.93
N ALA A 288 5.79 -2.64 26.17
CA ALA A 288 5.10 -3.41 25.14
C ALA A 288 4.63 -2.46 24.04
N LEU A 289 4.51 -2.99 22.83
CA LEU A 289 4.04 -2.24 21.67
C LEU A 289 2.63 -2.69 21.28
N ALA A 290 1.76 -1.75 20.88
CA ALA A 290 0.51 -2.06 20.19
C ALA A 290 0.16 -0.97 19.15
N VAL A 291 0.19 -1.32 17.87
CA VAL A 291 -0.09 -0.43 16.74
C VAL A 291 -1.18 -1.02 15.85
N LEU A 292 -2.27 -0.28 15.69
CA LEU A 292 -3.34 -0.60 14.77
C LEU A 292 -2.96 -0.22 13.33
N THR A 293 -3.10 -1.18 12.41
CA THR A 293 -2.90 -0.98 10.97
C THR A 293 -4.21 -0.91 10.19
N ARG A 294 -5.29 -1.53 10.69
CA ARG A 294 -6.60 -1.51 10.05
C ARG A 294 -7.73 -1.61 11.08
N ALA A 295 -8.76 -0.78 10.90
CA ALA A 295 -10.05 -0.90 11.57
C ALA A 295 -11.18 -0.71 10.57
N VAL A 296 -12.08 -1.68 10.50
CA VAL A 296 -13.24 -1.70 9.61
C VAL A 296 -14.45 -2.19 10.39
N PHE A 297 -15.58 -1.52 10.19
CA PHE A 297 -16.87 -2.06 10.63
C PHE A 297 -17.50 -2.84 9.48
N ALA A 298 -17.85 -4.10 9.71
CA ALA A 298 -18.53 -4.98 8.76
C ALA A 298 -19.66 -5.73 9.49
N ASP A 299 -20.89 -5.68 8.99
CA ASP A 299 -22.03 -6.44 9.51
C ASP A 299 -22.26 -6.37 11.04
N GLY A 300 -22.16 -5.16 11.62
CA GLY A 300 -22.29 -4.95 13.07
C GLY A 300 -21.05 -5.29 13.91
N ARG A 301 -19.92 -5.61 13.27
CA ARG A 301 -18.69 -6.11 13.91
C ARG A 301 -17.51 -5.18 13.63
N LEU A 302 -16.63 -5.01 14.61
CA LEU A 302 -15.39 -4.28 14.43
C LEU A 302 -14.24 -5.25 14.12
N GLU A 303 -13.79 -5.26 12.88
CA GLU A 303 -12.59 -5.97 12.48
C GLU A 303 -11.36 -5.11 12.73
N LEU A 304 -10.45 -5.62 13.56
CA LEU A 304 -9.18 -4.98 13.87
C LEU A 304 -8.04 -5.83 13.33
N LYS A 305 -7.04 -5.19 12.74
CA LYS A 305 -5.73 -5.78 12.46
C LYS A 305 -4.63 -4.83 12.90
N GLY A 306 -3.57 -5.38 13.46
CA GLY A 306 -2.43 -4.59 13.90
C GLY A 306 -1.25 -5.45 14.30
N ARG A 307 -0.37 -4.84 15.09
CA ARG A 307 0.87 -5.40 15.59
C ARG A 307 0.91 -5.16 17.09
N ALA A 308 1.18 -6.17 17.88
CA ALA A 308 1.39 -6.04 19.30
C ALA A 308 2.35 -7.14 19.76
N PHE A 309 3.41 -6.79 20.49
CA PHE A 309 4.40 -7.74 20.96
C PHE A 309 5.21 -7.16 22.12
N LEU A 310 5.93 -8.04 22.83
CA LEU A 310 6.89 -7.67 23.86
C LEU A 310 8.28 -7.52 23.21
N PRO A 311 8.92 -6.34 23.25
CA PRO A 311 10.26 -6.14 22.69
C PRO A 311 11.30 -7.08 23.30
N GLY A 312 12.37 -7.37 22.55
CA GLY A 312 13.43 -8.27 22.96
C GLY A 312 13.12 -9.75 22.69
N GLN A 313 14.04 -10.61 23.09
CA GLN A 313 13.95 -12.06 22.88
C GLN A 313 13.91 -12.78 24.23
N ALA A 314 13.02 -13.76 24.34
CA ALA A 314 12.94 -14.60 25.53
C ALA A 314 14.12 -15.59 25.61
N PRO A 315 14.56 -16.01 26.82
CA PRO A 315 15.76 -16.83 27.00
C PRO A 315 15.75 -18.18 26.27
N GLU A 316 14.57 -18.78 26.10
CA GLU A 316 14.40 -20.10 25.46
C GLU A 316 14.02 -20.01 23.97
N GLY A 317 14.09 -18.81 23.37
CA GLY A 317 13.64 -18.56 22.00
C GLY A 317 12.30 -17.84 21.94
N PRO A 318 11.63 -17.76 20.78
CA PRO A 318 10.35 -17.07 20.66
C PRO A 318 9.28 -17.65 21.61
N ASP A 319 8.72 -16.83 22.50
CA ASP A 319 7.62 -17.23 23.39
C ASP A 319 6.27 -17.12 22.66
N ASP A 320 5.33 -18.01 23.01
CA ASP A 320 3.97 -18.01 22.51
C ASP A 320 3.16 -16.88 23.15
N GLU A 321 3.23 -15.71 22.50
CA GLU A 321 2.52 -14.53 22.97
C GLU A 321 1.01 -14.59 22.66
N THR A 322 0.21 -14.45 23.71
CA THR A 322 -1.25 -14.27 23.61
C THR A 322 -1.63 -12.81 23.75
N LYS A 323 -2.67 -12.39 23.04
CA LYS A 323 -3.04 -10.98 22.89
C LYS A 323 -4.51 -10.78 23.21
N ARG A 324 -4.83 -9.69 23.93
CA ARG A 324 -6.20 -9.33 24.29
C ARG A 324 -6.43 -7.84 24.13
N LEU A 325 -7.52 -7.45 23.48
CA LEU A 325 -7.99 -6.07 23.49
C LEU A 325 -8.57 -5.77 24.87
N VAL A 326 -8.14 -4.67 25.49
CA VAL A 326 -8.67 -4.21 26.78
C VAL A 326 -9.25 -2.83 26.61
N LEU A 327 -10.53 -2.72 26.93
CA LEU A 327 -11.28 -1.48 27.03
C LEU A 327 -11.40 -1.10 28.50
N GLU A 328 -11.15 0.16 28.83
CA GLU A 328 -11.23 0.64 30.20
C GLU A 328 -12.04 1.92 30.33
N GLU A 329 -12.90 1.96 31.34
CA GLU A 329 -13.66 3.13 31.77
C GLU A 329 -13.72 3.15 33.29
N ASP A 330 -13.29 4.25 33.92
CA ASP A 330 -13.32 4.47 35.38
C ASP A 330 -12.81 3.29 36.22
N GLY A 331 -11.71 2.66 35.77
CA GLY A 331 -11.07 1.53 36.45
C GLY A 331 -11.75 0.17 36.23
N ARG A 332 -12.86 0.11 35.48
CA ARG A 332 -13.46 -1.15 35.01
C ARG A 332 -12.88 -1.55 33.67
N THR A 333 -12.62 -2.84 33.49
CA THR A 333 -12.01 -3.37 32.27
C THR A 333 -12.88 -4.42 31.60
N TRP A 334 -12.98 -4.35 30.28
CA TRP A 334 -13.57 -5.36 29.43
C TRP A 334 -12.52 -5.89 28.48
N THR A 335 -12.39 -7.21 28.43
CA THR A 335 -11.28 -7.88 27.74
C THR A 335 -11.82 -8.81 26.68
N TYR A 336 -11.25 -8.71 25.48
CA TYR A 336 -11.63 -9.50 24.32
C TYR A 336 -10.41 -10.21 23.75
N PRO A 337 -10.48 -11.51 23.42
CA PRO A 337 -9.34 -12.21 22.85
C PRO A 337 -9.04 -11.69 21.44
N LEU A 338 -7.75 -11.64 21.11
CA LEU A 338 -7.26 -11.36 19.76
C LEU A 338 -6.51 -12.60 19.25
N GLU A 339 -6.65 -12.86 17.96
CA GLU A 339 -5.86 -13.87 17.28
C GLU A 339 -4.44 -13.34 17.08
N THR A 340 -3.44 -14.15 17.46
CA THR A 340 -2.03 -13.88 17.15
C THR A 340 -1.75 -14.28 15.69
N THR A 341 -1.21 -13.37 14.89
CA THR A 341 -0.97 -13.59 13.46
C THR A 341 0.50 -13.37 13.09
N SER A 342 1.00 -14.08 12.07
CA SER A 342 2.35 -13.84 11.52
C SER A 342 2.43 -12.51 10.75
N GLU A 343 3.50 -11.76 11.01
CA GLU A 343 3.89 -10.50 10.37
C GLU A 343 5.40 -10.55 10.06
N ILE A 344 5.74 -11.27 9.00
CA ILE A 344 7.08 -11.60 8.46
C ILE A 344 8.06 -10.44 8.16
N ARG A 345 7.73 -9.19 8.48
CA ARG A 345 8.59 -8.00 8.24
C ARG A 345 8.79 -7.13 9.47
N LEU A 346 8.33 -7.59 10.65
CA LEU A 346 8.40 -6.81 11.88
C LEU A 346 9.84 -6.52 12.31
N TYR A 347 10.76 -7.47 12.15
CA TYR A 347 12.17 -7.28 12.43
C TYR A 347 12.81 -6.05 11.77
N ARG A 348 12.30 -5.65 10.61
CA ARG A 348 12.79 -4.48 9.89
C ARG A 348 12.09 -3.21 10.35
N ASP A 349 10.78 -3.29 10.49
CA ASP A 349 9.96 -2.13 10.88
C ASP A 349 10.21 -1.71 12.35
N TYR A 350 10.70 -2.63 13.16
CA TYR A 350 11.09 -2.45 14.57
C TYR A 350 12.54 -2.85 14.82
N PHE A 351 13.39 -2.72 13.80
CA PHE A 351 14.84 -2.84 14.00
C PHE A 351 15.28 -1.74 14.96
N ASP A 352 15.95 -2.13 16.04
CA ASP A 352 16.53 -1.24 17.02
C ASP A 352 18.05 -1.22 16.83
N GLU A 353 18.82 -1.81 17.73
CA GLU A 353 20.27 -2.00 17.60
C GLU A 353 20.64 -3.36 17.01
N TYR A 354 19.89 -4.40 17.38
CA TYR A 354 20.10 -5.78 16.96
C TYR A 354 18.83 -6.40 16.37
N PHE A 355 19.01 -7.36 15.48
CA PHE A 355 17.93 -8.09 14.84
C PHE A 355 17.11 -8.92 15.83
N CYS A 356 15.78 -8.82 15.72
CA CYS A 356 14.84 -9.73 16.37
C CYS A 356 13.63 -9.93 15.45
N GLU A 357 13.21 -11.19 15.24
CA GLU A 357 12.25 -11.54 14.18
C GLU A 357 10.86 -10.93 14.38
N TYR A 358 10.36 -10.99 15.61
CA TYR A 358 8.99 -10.64 16.00
C TYR A 358 7.90 -11.21 15.09
N GLU A 359 8.12 -12.37 14.44
CA GLU A 359 7.21 -12.87 13.40
C GLU A 359 5.77 -12.99 13.92
N MET A 360 5.57 -13.48 15.14
CA MET A 360 4.24 -13.64 15.76
C MET A 360 3.72 -12.37 16.46
N GLY A 361 4.31 -11.21 16.15
CA GLY A 361 3.92 -9.92 16.71
C GLY A 361 2.68 -9.29 16.07
N GLY A 362 2.00 -9.98 15.15
CA GLY A 362 0.73 -9.52 14.59
C GLY A 362 -0.48 -9.85 15.47
N PHE A 363 -1.57 -9.10 15.28
CA PHE A 363 -2.88 -9.48 15.81
C PHE A 363 -4.02 -9.22 14.83
N ALA A 364 -5.10 -9.99 14.98
CA ALA A 364 -6.39 -9.76 14.36
C ALA A 364 -7.54 -9.96 15.37
N SER A 365 -8.71 -9.38 15.11
CA SER A 365 -9.94 -9.69 15.86
C SER A 365 -10.30 -11.17 15.70
N GLN A 366 -10.47 -11.88 16.81
CA GLN A 366 -10.89 -13.29 16.80
C GLN A 366 -12.42 -13.39 16.77
N GLY A 367 -12.99 -13.96 15.70
CA GLY A 367 -14.44 -14.17 15.60
C GLY A 367 -15.25 -12.86 15.67
N GLU A 368 -16.36 -12.88 16.43
CA GLU A 368 -17.29 -11.75 16.54
C GLU A 368 -16.87 -10.76 17.64
N LEU A 369 -16.02 -9.79 17.31
CA LEU A 369 -15.73 -8.68 18.22
C LEU A 369 -16.92 -7.71 18.27
N THR A 370 -17.83 -7.94 19.22
CA THR A 370 -19.04 -7.15 19.46
C THR A 370 -18.97 -6.36 20.76
N PHE A 371 -19.62 -5.20 20.75
CA PHE A 371 -19.70 -4.27 21.87
C PHE A 371 -21.15 -4.00 22.30
N ALA A 372 -22.07 -4.91 21.91
CA ALA A 372 -23.49 -4.80 22.24
C ALA A 372 -23.74 -4.73 23.75
N GLU A 373 -22.98 -5.48 24.54
CA GLU A 373 -23.13 -5.56 25.99
C GLU A 373 -22.39 -4.45 26.76
N LEU A 374 -21.53 -3.67 26.09
CA LEU A 374 -20.85 -2.55 26.75
C LEU A 374 -21.87 -1.49 27.19
N PRO A 375 -21.73 -0.93 28.40
CA PRO A 375 -22.46 0.28 28.77
C PRO A 375 -22.20 1.45 27.81
N GLN A 376 -23.09 2.44 27.80
CA GLN A 376 -22.75 3.71 27.17
C GLN A 376 -21.64 4.39 27.97
N GLY A 377 -20.62 4.88 27.28
CA GLY A 377 -19.37 5.26 27.90
C GLY A 377 -18.29 5.66 26.91
N THR A 378 -17.15 6.10 27.43
CA THR A 378 -15.93 6.35 26.66
C THR A 378 -14.79 5.51 27.21
N TYR A 379 -14.32 4.59 26.38
CA TYR A 379 -13.33 3.60 26.76
C TYR A 379 -11.96 3.92 26.16
N ASP A 380 -10.93 3.89 27.00
CA ASP A 380 -9.55 3.86 26.53
C ASP A 380 -9.21 2.48 26.00
N VAL A 381 -8.54 2.42 24.84
CA VAL A 381 -8.24 1.17 24.13
C VAL A 381 -6.77 0.82 24.31
N SER A 382 -6.53 -0.42 24.72
CA SER A 382 -5.20 -0.97 24.98
C SER A 382 -5.14 -2.44 24.56
N VAL A 383 -3.94 -2.98 24.46
CA VAL A 383 -3.71 -4.41 24.23
C VAL A 383 -2.89 -4.95 25.41
N SER A 384 -3.36 -6.06 25.98
CA SER A 384 -2.56 -6.89 26.89
C SER A 384 -1.86 -7.97 26.07
N ILE A 385 -0.55 -8.11 26.26
CA ILE A 385 0.29 -9.17 25.67
C ILE A 385 0.87 -10.00 26.81
N ALA A 386 0.67 -11.32 26.74
CA ALA A 386 1.16 -12.25 27.74
C ALA A 386 2.06 -13.30 27.10
N GLY A 387 3.31 -13.37 27.57
CA GLY A 387 4.27 -14.44 27.30
C GLY A 387 4.11 -15.53 28.35
N LYS A 388 3.56 -16.69 27.95
CA LYS A 388 3.15 -17.73 28.90
C LYS A 388 4.32 -18.46 29.52
N ALA A 389 5.38 -18.71 28.75
CA ALA A 389 6.55 -19.43 29.25
C ALA A 389 7.30 -18.60 30.30
N GLU A 390 7.34 -17.27 30.10
CA GLU A 390 8.05 -16.35 31.00
C GLU A 390 7.19 -15.84 32.17
N GLY A 391 5.87 -16.05 32.13
CA GLY A 391 4.94 -15.51 33.13
C GLY A 391 4.83 -13.98 33.07
N ILE A 392 5.10 -13.36 31.92
CA ILE A 392 5.04 -11.91 31.70
C ILE A 392 3.66 -11.56 31.14
N GLU A 393 2.99 -10.55 31.71
CA GLU A 393 1.83 -9.90 31.10
C GLU A 393 2.02 -8.38 31.15
N ARG A 394 1.97 -7.73 29.98
CA ARG A 394 2.09 -6.26 29.87
C ARG A 394 0.94 -5.69 29.09
N ARG A 395 0.47 -4.53 29.54
CA ARG A 395 -0.62 -3.78 28.91
C ARG A 395 -0.10 -2.46 28.39
N THR A 396 -0.40 -2.16 27.13
CA THR A 396 0.02 -0.91 26.47
C THR A 396 -1.11 -0.32 25.66
N ARG A 397 -1.08 1.00 25.47
CA ARG A 397 -2.12 1.72 24.74
C ARG A 397 -2.09 1.33 23.26
N LEU A 398 -3.25 1.09 22.68
CA LEU A 398 -3.35 0.87 21.24
C LEU A 398 -3.30 2.22 20.52
N ILE A 399 -2.32 2.40 19.65
CA ILE A 399 -2.13 3.62 18.85
C ILE A 399 -2.30 3.34 17.36
N SER A 400 -2.40 4.39 16.53
CA SER A 400 -2.32 4.24 15.08
C SER A 400 -1.47 5.36 14.46
N GLY A 401 -0.72 5.03 13.42
CA GLY A 401 0.09 6.01 12.68
C GLY A 401 -0.76 7.04 11.93
N ALA A 402 -1.95 6.63 11.48
CA ALA A 402 -2.93 7.48 10.82
C ALA A 402 -4.10 7.80 11.74
N ALA A 403 -4.83 8.89 11.44
CA ALA A 403 -6.07 9.19 12.14
C ALA A 403 -7.15 8.14 11.82
N VAL A 404 -7.79 7.61 12.85
CA VAL A 404 -8.88 6.66 12.75
C VAL A 404 -10.17 7.36 13.17
N ASP A 405 -11.21 7.25 12.35
CA ASP A 405 -12.59 7.62 12.68
C ASP A 405 -13.50 6.62 11.95
N ARG A 406 -14.08 5.70 12.71
CA ARG A 406 -14.99 4.65 12.23
C ARG A 406 -16.22 4.69 13.09
N ARG A 407 -17.40 4.56 12.47
CA ARG A 407 -18.68 4.67 13.17
C ARG A 407 -19.63 3.59 12.71
N GLN A 408 -20.44 3.08 13.64
CA GLN A 408 -21.46 2.09 13.34
C GLN A 408 -22.62 2.19 14.33
N VAL A 409 -23.79 1.75 13.87
CA VAL A 409 -24.94 1.50 14.73
C VAL A 409 -24.69 0.27 15.61
N CYS A 410 -25.10 0.33 16.87
CA CYS A 410 -25.14 -0.79 17.80
C CYS A 410 -26.41 -0.70 18.64
N GLY A 411 -27.50 -1.30 18.16
CA GLY A 411 -28.80 -1.27 18.83
C GLY A 411 -29.38 0.14 18.96
N ASP A 412 -29.48 0.64 20.20
CA ASP A 412 -29.94 1.98 20.57
C ASP A 412 -28.80 3.02 20.64
N SER A 413 -27.59 2.62 20.25
CA SER A 413 -26.36 3.37 20.46
C SER A 413 -25.57 3.53 19.16
N GLU A 414 -24.75 4.58 19.10
CA GLU A 414 -23.67 4.73 18.13
C GLU A 414 -22.35 4.27 18.77
N LEU A 415 -21.60 3.44 18.05
CA LEU A 415 -20.21 3.12 18.34
C LEU A 415 -19.29 3.99 17.48
N LEU A 416 -18.32 4.63 18.12
CA LEU A 416 -17.27 5.39 17.45
C LEU A 416 -15.91 4.83 17.88
N PHE A 417 -15.14 4.33 16.92
CA PHE A 417 -13.77 3.91 17.13
C PHE A 417 -12.85 4.96 16.50
N ARG A 418 -12.13 5.71 17.34
CA ARG A 418 -11.39 6.90 16.89
C ARG A 418 -10.08 7.12 17.62
N GLY A 419 -9.15 7.82 16.98
CA GLY A 419 -7.90 8.28 17.60
C GLY A 419 -6.73 8.28 16.63
N GLY A 420 -5.52 8.08 17.16
CA GLY A 420 -4.29 8.08 16.36
C GLY A 420 -3.07 7.82 17.23
N LYS A 421 -2.01 8.63 17.03
CA LYS A 421 -0.71 8.44 17.70
C LYS A 421 -0.76 8.55 19.23
N GLY A 422 -1.69 9.34 19.78
CA GLY A 422 -1.85 9.51 21.23
C GLY A 422 -2.65 8.39 21.90
N GLY A 423 -3.28 7.50 21.12
CA GLY A 423 -4.23 6.52 21.62
C GLY A 423 -5.49 6.40 20.78
N LEU A 424 -6.15 5.26 20.93
CA LEU A 424 -7.50 5.02 20.42
C LEU A 424 -8.50 5.01 21.57
N LYS A 425 -9.72 5.44 21.27
CA LYS A 425 -10.88 5.38 22.14
C LYS A 425 -12.03 4.70 21.42
N LEU A 426 -12.79 3.90 22.14
CA LEU A 426 -14.12 3.44 21.74
C LEU A 426 -15.14 4.28 22.50
N VAL A 427 -16.07 4.92 21.80
CA VAL A 427 -17.18 5.66 22.42
C VAL A 427 -18.46 4.94 22.07
N LYS A 428 -19.22 4.53 23.09
CA LYS A 428 -20.59 4.05 22.93
C LYS A 428 -21.52 5.10 23.51
N ARG A 429 -22.34 5.73 22.68
CA ARG A 429 -23.28 6.78 23.11
C ARG A 429 -24.66 6.49 22.57
N SER A 430 -25.71 7.01 23.21
CA SER A 430 -27.07 6.94 22.67
C SER A 430 -27.11 7.38 21.20
N ILE A 431 -27.89 6.68 20.38
CA ILE A 431 -28.14 7.03 18.97
C ILE A 431 -29.04 8.25 18.83
N VAL A 432 -29.71 8.66 19.91
CA VAL A 432 -30.50 9.88 20.01
C VAL A 432 -29.62 10.97 20.61
N GLY A 433 -29.17 11.89 19.75
CA GLY A 433 -28.37 13.04 20.10
C GLY A 433 -29.20 14.25 20.52
N VAL A 434 -28.54 15.41 20.56
CA VAL A 434 -29.17 16.67 20.96
C VAL A 434 -29.94 17.26 19.78
N ASP A 435 -31.13 17.79 20.03
CA ASP A 435 -31.81 18.64 19.06
C ASP A 435 -31.16 20.04 19.05
N SER A 436 -30.37 20.33 18.02
CA SER A 436 -29.69 21.61 17.86
C SER A 436 -30.45 22.52 16.89
N PRO A 437 -30.77 23.77 17.25
CA PRO A 437 -31.43 24.72 16.33
C PRO A 437 -30.50 25.18 15.20
N GLY A 438 -29.19 24.97 15.33
CA GLY A 438 -28.18 25.45 14.38
C GLY A 438 -27.98 24.56 13.14
N VAL A 439 -28.70 23.45 13.00
CA VAL A 439 -28.59 22.58 11.82
C VAL A 439 -29.67 22.87 10.80
N CYS A 440 -29.34 22.64 9.52
CA CYS A 440 -30.34 22.55 8.49
C CYS A 440 -30.96 21.16 8.52
N PHE A 441 -32.29 21.09 8.57
CA PHE A 441 -33.04 19.85 8.43
C PHE A 441 -34.28 20.03 7.58
N SER A 442 -34.46 19.16 6.59
CA SER A 442 -35.67 19.05 5.79
C SER A 442 -35.86 17.59 5.40
N ALA A 443 -36.77 16.89 6.07
CA ALA A 443 -37.17 15.55 5.67
C ALA A 443 -38.07 15.65 4.43
N VAL A 444 -37.71 14.91 3.37
CA VAL A 444 -38.42 14.96 2.09
C VAL A 444 -39.44 13.83 1.98
N LYS A 445 -39.08 12.61 2.42
CA LYS A 445 -39.97 11.45 2.40
C LYS A 445 -39.62 10.50 3.55
N ALA A 446 -40.60 10.16 4.38
CA ALA A 446 -40.48 9.26 5.52
C ALA A 446 -41.74 8.39 5.59
N GLU A 447 -41.83 7.42 4.68
CA GLU A 447 -43.01 6.57 4.49
C GLU A 447 -42.66 5.11 4.74
N GLU A 448 -43.64 4.37 5.27
CA GLU A 448 -43.56 2.92 5.39
C GLU A 448 -44.45 2.28 4.33
N SER A 449 -43.92 1.26 3.67
CA SER A 449 -44.63 0.41 2.74
C SER A 449 -44.07 -0.99 2.85
N GLU A 450 -44.94 -1.99 3.05
CA GLU A 450 -44.54 -3.40 3.10
C GLU A 450 -43.37 -3.70 4.07
N ARG A 451 -43.41 -3.13 5.29
CA ARG A 451 -42.35 -3.29 6.31
C ARG A 451 -40.98 -2.74 5.88
N LYS A 452 -40.97 -1.85 4.89
CA LYS A 452 -39.80 -1.07 4.49
C LYS A 452 -40.03 0.40 4.73
N ILE A 453 -39.05 1.03 5.37
CA ILE A 453 -39.07 2.47 5.62
C ILE A 453 -38.16 3.16 4.61
N HIS A 454 -38.75 4.06 3.83
CA HIS A 454 -38.02 4.94 2.94
C HIS A 454 -37.84 6.28 3.63
N ALA A 455 -36.59 6.64 3.91
CA ALA A 455 -36.22 7.88 4.58
C ALA A 455 -35.16 8.61 3.78
N GLU A 456 -35.50 9.81 3.29
CA GLU A 456 -34.54 10.68 2.61
C GLU A 456 -34.81 12.16 2.86
N GLY A 457 -33.76 12.96 2.81
CA GLY A 457 -33.84 14.40 3.05
C GLY A 457 -32.49 15.05 3.26
N VAL A 458 -32.54 16.30 3.69
CA VAL A 458 -31.37 17.15 3.92
C VAL A 458 -31.14 17.26 5.43
N LEU A 459 -29.91 16.97 5.87
CA LEU A 459 -29.45 17.22 7.21
C LEU A 459 -27.95 17.56 7.18
N PHE A 460 -27.60 18.81 7.50
CA PHE A 460 -26.20 19.24 7.61
C PHE A 460 -26.02 20.31 8.67
N LEU A 461 -24.77 20.46 9.13
CA LEU A 461 -24.35 21.49 10.08
C LEU A 461 -23.63 22.62 9.33
N PRO A 462 -24.22 23.82 9.21
CA PRO A 462 -23.56 25.00 8.66
C PRO A 462 -22.21 25.28 9.33
N GLY A 463 -21.23 25.71 8.53
CA GLY A 463 -19.84 25.93 8.95
C GLY A 463 -18.96 24.68 8.91
N ARG A 464 -19.52 23.50 8.66
CA ARG A 464 -18.76 22.24 8.55
C ARG A 464 -19.03 21.54 7.23
N ASN A 465 -18.01 21.49 6.36
CA ASN A 465 -18.15 20.90 5.04
C ASN A 465 -18.59 19.43 5.09
N ALA A 466 -19.54 19.10 4.21
CA ALA A 466 -19.98 17.76 3.84
C ALA A 466 -19.91 17.62 2.31
N ASP A 467 -18.69 17.68 1.77
CA ASP A 467 -18.38 17.54 0.34
C ASP A 467 -18.02 16.10 -0.06
N ARG A 468 -18.01 15.18 0.90
CA ARG A 468 -17.78 13.74 0.73
C ARG A 468 -18.74 12.94 1.63
N ASP A 469 -19.03 11.71 1.23
CA ASP A 469 -19.86 10.75 1.96
C ASP A 469 -19.32 10.38 3.36
N THR A 470 -18.01 10.49 3.57
CA THR A 470 -17.34 10.18 4.84
C THR A 470 -17.37 11.32 5.87
N HIS A 471 -17.87 12.50 5.53
CA HIS A 471 -17.84 13.66 6.45
C HIS A 471 -18.90 13.58 7.55
N ALA A 472 -19.99 12.85 7.31
CA ALA A 472 -21.07 12.63 8.28
C ALA A 472 -21.60 11.20 8.15
N SER A 473 -22.10 10.66 9.25
CA SER A 473 -22.84 9.40 9.28
C SER A 473 -24.27 9.68 9.65
N TYR A 474 -25.21 9.06 8.94
CA TYR A 474 -26.64 9.28 9.13
C TYR A 474 -27.31 8.00 9.63
N TYR A 475 -28.29 8.16 10.50
CA TYR A 475 -29.03 7.04 11.09
C TYR A 475 -30.52 7.33 11.08
N LEU A 476 -31.30 6.34 10.65
CA LEU A 476 -32.73 6.31 10.90
C LEU A 476 -32.95 5.71 12.28
N VAL A 477 -33.74 6.37 13.11
CA VAL A 477 -34.07 5.91 14.46
C VAL A 477 -35.58 5.77 14.61
N LEU A 478 -36.02 4.62 15.07
CA LEU A 478 -37.39 4.31 15.44
C LEU A 478 -37.48 4.25 16.96
N GLU A 479 -38.01 5.32 17.53
CA GLU A 479 -38.21 5.43 18.98
C GLU A 479 -39.63 4.99 19.33
N GLY A 480 -39.72 3.82 19.96
CA GLY A 480 -40.96 3.24 20.48
C GLY A 480 -41.23 3.69 21.92
N ARG A 481 -42.23 3.06 22.58
CA ARG A 481 -42.57 3.39 23.97
C ARG A 481 -41.54 2.85 24.98
N SER A 482 -40.91 1.72 24.67
CA SER A 482 -39.99 1.01 25.56
C SER A 482 -38.63 0.70 24.93
N GLU A 483 -38.53 0.78 23.60
CA GLU A 483 -37.36 0.34 22.85
C GLU A 483 -37.04 1.33 21.74
N THR A 484 -35.75 1.44 21.43
CA THR A 484 -35.24 2.27 20.34
C THR A 484 -34.47 1.38 19.38
N TYR A 485 -34.80 1.51 18.10
CA TYR A 485 -34.15 0.78 17.01
C TYR A 485 -33.46 1.77 16.10
N SER A 486 -32.31 1.40 15.55
CA SER A 486 -31.61 2.28 14.62
C SER A 486 -30.95 1.55 13.47
N PHE A 487 -30.77 2.28 12.37
CA PHE A 487 -30.32 1.75 11.09
C PHE A 487 -29.45 2.77 10.40
N ALA A 488 -28.39 2.33 9.72
CA ALA A 488 -27.55 3.21 8.94
C ALA A 488 -28.30 3.75 7.71
N LEU A 489 -28.10 5.04 7.42
CA LEU A 489 -28.53 5.70 6.19
C LEU A 489 -27.29 6.04 5.35
N GLY A 490 -27.44 6.03 4.04
CA GLY A 490 -26.40 6.47 3.11
C GLY A 490 -26.31 7.99 3.01
N ALA A 491 -25.10 8.52 2.84
CA ALA A 491 -24.85 9.90 2.43
C ALA A 491 -24.69 9.94 0.90
N LYS A 492 -25.49 10.75 0.20
CA LYS A 492 -25.46 10.82 -1.27
C LYS A 492 -25.23 12.26 -1.72
N LYS A 493 -24.38 12.43 -2.74
CA LYS A 493 -24.20 13.74 -3.37
C LYS A 493 -25.51 14.19 -4.04
N ASN A 494 -26.13 15.23 -3.52
CA ASN A 494 -27.35 15.82 -4.07
C ASN A 494 -27.37 17.36 -3.93
N PRO A 495 -26.61 18.08 -4.79
CA PRO A 495 -26.52 19.53 -4.71
C PRO A 495 -27.87 20.23 -4.92
N GLY A 496 -28.73 19.66 -5.76
CA GLY A 496 -30.06 20.21 -6.08
C GLY A 496 -30.98 20.24 -4.87
N ALA A 497 -30.94 19.21 -4.02
CA ALA A 497 -31.71 19.17 -2.78
C ALA A 497 -31.08 20.02 -1.67
N VAL A 498 -29.75 20.01 -1.53
CA VAL A 498 -29.05 20.65 -0.39
C VAL A 498 -28.95 22.17 -0.55
N ARG A 499 -28.48 22.67 -1.71
CA ARG A 499 -28.11 24.09 -1.89
C ARG A 499 -29.24 25.09 -1.63
N PRO A 500 -30.52 24.80 -1.92
CA PRO A 500 -31.63 25.69 -1.55
C PRO A 500 -31.72 26.01 -0.05
N HIS A 501 -31.17 25.17 0.81
CA HIS A 501 -31.19 25.38 2.25
C HIS A 501 -29.98 26.14 2.80
N LYS A 502 -29.02 26.51 1.95
CA LYS A 502 -27.88 27.32 2.37
C LYS A 502 -28.31 28.76 2.66
N GLN A 503 -27.80 29.32 3.75
CA GLN A 503 -27.99 30.74 4.04
C GLN A 503 -27.17 31.61 3.08
N ARG A 504 -27.64 32.84 2.84
CA ARG A 504 -26.92 33.81 2.03
C ARG A 504 -25.58 34.15 2.70
N GLY A 505 -24.49 33.99 1.96
CA GLY A 505 -23.12 34.20 2.48
C GLY A 505 -22.44 32.94 3.03
N ASP A 506 -23.14 31.80 3.11
CA ASP A 506 -22.54 30.52 3.51
C ASP A 506 -21.67 29.95 2.39
N LEU A 507 -20.36 29.91 2.62
CA LEU A 507 -19.35 29.40 1.68
C LEU A 507 -19.09 27.89 1.82
N GLY A 508 -19.70 27.21 2.79
CA GLY A 508 -19.48 25.78 3.01
C GLY A 508 -20.04 24.92 1.87
N ASN A 509 -19.40 23.78 1.62
CA ASN A 509 -19.89 22.78 0.68
C ASN A 509 -20.56 21.65 1.47
N TYR A 510 -21.86 21.46 1.24
CA TYR A 510 -22.66 20.43 1.92
C TYR A 510 -23.32 19.49 0.91
N ASP A 511 -22.77 19.33 -0.30
CA ASP A 511 -23.42 18.57 -1.37
C ASP A 511 -23.70 17.10 -0.98
N PHE A 512 -23.02 16.52 0.02
CA PHE A 512 -23.30 15.20 0.63
C PHE A 512 -24.15 15.26 1.92
N GLY A 513 -24.70 16.43 2.26
CA GLY A 513 -25.64 16.67 3.36
C GLY A 513 -27.03 16.06 3.14
N TYR A 514 -27.18 15.16 2.18
CA TYR A 514 -28.42 14.49 1.82
C TYR A 514 -28.33 13.02 2.23
N PHE A 515 -29.20 12.62 3.16
CA PHE A 515 -29.31 11.26 3.65
C PHE A 515 -30.35 10.48 2.86
N THR A 516 -30.17 9.16 2.73
CA THR A 516 -31.13 8.28 2.05
C THR A 516 -31.05 6.84 2.55
N SER A 517 -32.18 6.16 2.61
CA SER A 517 -32.29 4.71 2.80
C SER A 517 -31.96 3.91 1.53
N GLY A 518 -31.63 4.58 0.42
CA GLY A 518 -31.49 3.94 -0.88
C GLY A 518 -32.83 3.53 -1.50
N THR A 519 -32.77 2.93 -2.69
CA THR A 519 -33.97 2.50 -3.45
C THR A 519 -34.69 1.33 -2.79
N GLY A 520 -33.98 0.49 -2.03
CA GLY A 520 -34.53 -0.69 -1.37
C GLY A 520 -35.32 -0.42 -0.09
N GLY A 521 -35.17 0.77 0.51
CA GLY A 521 -35.70 1.07 1.84
C GLY A 521 -34.97 0.29 2.94
N ILE A 522 -35.26 0.63 4.20
CA ILE A 522 -34.77 -0.11 5.37
C ILE A 522 -35.82 -1.14 5.76
N ASP A 523 -35.44 -2.42 5.76
CA ASP A 523 -36.30 -3.50 6.24
C ASP A 523 -36.46 -3.45 7.76
N VAL A 524 -37.71 -3.39 8.22
CA VAL A 524 -38.09 -3.38 9.64
C VAL A 524 -39.00 -4.56 9.98
N SER A 525 -38.91 -5.65 9.21
CA SER A 525 -39.73 -6.85 9.37
C SER A 525 -39.52 -7.56 10.70
N ASP A 526 -38.37 -7.39 11.33
CA ASP A 526 -38.08 -7.98 12.65
C ASP A 526 -38.58 -7.13 13.82
N LEU A 527 -39.04 -5.90 13.56
CA LEU A 527 -39.47 -4.99 14.63
C LEU A 527 -40.90 -5.29 15.09
N PRO A 528 -41.22 -5.19 16.39
CA PRO A 528 -42.58 -5.36 16.90
C PRO A 528 -43.58 -4.40 16.25
N ALA A 529 -44.83 -4.85 16.09
CA ALA A 529 -45.91 -3.98 15.67
C ALA A 529 -46.17 -2.90 16.74
N GLY A 530 -46.34 -1.64 16.33
CA GLY A 530 -46.43 -0.53 17.27
C GLY A 530 -46.36 0.84 16.61
N LYS A 531 -46.46 1.89 17.43
CA LYS A 531 -46.26 3.28 16.99
C LYS A 531 -44.85 3.72 17.35
N TYR A 532 -44.15 4.29 16.38
CA TYR A 532 -42.77 4.76 16.53
C TYR A 532 -42.67 6.24 16.11
N ASN A 533 -41.89 7.03 16.84
CA ASN A 533 -41.39 8.29 16.33
C ASN A 533 -40.25 8.00 15.35
N LEU A 534 -40.29 8.64 14.19
CA LEU A 534 -39.18 8.59 13.23
C LEU A 534 -38.26 9.77 13.51
N LEU A 535 -37.02 9.46 13.83
CA LEU A 535 -35.95 10.44 14.01
C LEU A 535 -34.84 10.17 12.99
N VAL A 536 -34.12 11.22 12.62
CA VAL A 536 -32.90 11.12 11.83
C VAL A 536 -31.77 11.71 12.68
N SER A 537 -30.78 10.88 12.96
CA SER A 537 -29.57 11.29 13.68
C SER A 537 -28.42 11.48 12.69
N MET A 538 -27.66 12.55 12.86
CA MET A 538 -26.43 12.82 12.12
C MET A 538 -25.26 12.90 13.09
N SER A 539 -24.27 12.07 12.87
CA SER A 539 -22.99 12.09 13.57
C SER A 539 -21.98 12.85 12.73
N VAL A 540 -21.45 13.95 13.27
CA VAL A 540 -20.50 14.82 12.55
C VAL A 540 -19.48 15.41 13.52
N GLY A 541 -18.20 15.31 13.15
CA GLY A 541 -17.07 15.10 14.06
C GLY A 541 -17.23 15.57 15.51
N GLY A 542 -17.65 14.59 16.32
CA GLY A 542 -17.81 14.69 17.76
C GLY A 542 -19.26 14.87 18.20
N ALA A 543 -20.10 15.55 17.41
CA ALA A 543 -21.50 15.76 17.75
C ALA A 543 -22.38 14.61 17.25
N LEU A 544 -23.50 14.39 17.93
CA LEU A 544 -24.64 13.63 17.44
C LEU A 544 -25.86 14.54 17.53
N ILE A 545 -26.49 14.79 16.39
CA ILE A 545 -27.61 15.72 16.27
C ILE A 545 -28.81 14.96 15.75
N THR A 546 -29.94 15.06 16.45
CA THR A 546 -31.14 14.32 16.08
C THR A 546 -32.29 15.26 15.77
N LYS A 547 -33.03 14.94 14.70
CA LYS A 547 -34.21 15.67 14.27
C LYS A 547 -35.39 14.74 14.07
N LYS A 548 -36.57 15.22 14.45
CA LYS A 548 -37.81 14.47 14.25
C LYS A 548 -38.24 14.54 12.78
N ALA A 549 -38.31 13.39 12.13
CA ALA A 549 -38.75 13.26 10.74
C ALA A 549 -40.25 12.94 10.61
N GLY A 550 -40.86 12.33 11.63
CA GLY A 550 -42.29 12.02 11.59
C GLY A 550 -42.72 10.98 12.63
N LYS A 551 -43.78 10.24 12.28
CA LYS A 551 -44.30 9.10 13.05
C LYS A 551 -44.71 7.99 12.09
N VAL A 552 -44.54 6.75 12.49
CA VAL A 552 -44.94 5.57 11.72
C VAL A 552 -45.67 4.57 12.61
N THR A 553 -46.58 3.78 12.03
CA THR A 553 -47.24 2.68 12.72
C THR A 553 -46.95 1.38 11.97
N LEU A 554 -46.18 0.49 12.59
CA LEU A 554 -45.89 -0.83 12.05
C LEU A 554 -47.03 -1.79 12.39
N LYS A 555 -47.63 -2.42 11.38
CA LYS A 555 -48.70 -3.42 11.56
C LYS A 555 -48.10 -4.81 11.79
N ARG A 556 -48.85 -5.71 12.44
CA ARG A 556 -48.46 -7.13 12.55
C ARG A 556 -48.37 -7.74 11.16
N ILE A 557 -47.31 -8.51 10.92
CA ILE A 557 -47.20 -9.39 9.75
C ILE A 557 -48.34 -10.40 9.88
N ARG A 558 -49.15 -10.51 8.82
CA ARG A 558 -50.27 -11.47 8.77
C ARG A 558 -49.78 -12.87 8.47
#